data_AF-A0AAD4SKF1-F1
#
_entry.id   AF-A0AAD4SKF1-F1
#
_cell.length_a   1.000
_cell.length_b   1.000
_cell.length_c   1.000
_cell.angle_alpha   90.00
_cell.angle_beta   90.00
_cell.angle_gamma   90.00
#
_symmetry.space_group_name_H-M   'P 1'
#
loop_
_entity.id
_entity.type
_entity.pdbx_description
1 polymer ?
#
loop_
_entity_poly.entity_id
_entity_poly.type
_entity_poly.pdbx_seq_one_letter_code
_entity_poly.pdbx_strand_id
1 'polypeptide(L)'
;MLFPRSFGITWENDTRYWIWLSITKPSPSGDAEIEVHELVNVCWLTIHGKLEISRLSPGVNYEVVFIVMLQEDSYGWSVPVDLCLEFPNGKILIQKPGDQEKEVSFIISEHEKLNWKKGLVIKGAIVRPKK
;
A
#
# COMPACT_ATOMS: atom_id res chain seq x y z
N MET A 1 10.37 -0.36 6.45
CA MET A 1 9.69 0.05 5.21
C MET A 1 9.27 -1.20 4.47
N LEU A 2 8.06 -1.22 3.94
CA LEU A 2 7.54 -2.25 3.05
C LEU A 2 7.74 -1.76 1.62
N PHE A 3 8.42 -2.56 0.81
CA PHE A 3 8.73 -2.23 -0.58
C PHE A 3 7.59 -2.66 -1.51
N PRO A 4 7.47 -2.08 -2.71
CA PRO A 4 6.38 -2.39 -3.63
C PRO A 4 6.18 -3.89 -3.91
N ARG A 5 7.27 -4.66 -3.99
CA ARG A 5 7.27 -6.13 -4.18
C ARG A 5 6.65 -6.92 -3.02
N SER A 6 6.46 -6.30 -1.85
CA SER A 6 5.83 -6.94 -0.69
C SER A 6 4.32 -6.75 -0.64
N PHE A 7 3.75 -5.96 -1.56
CA PHE A 7 2.30 -5.82 -1.69
C PHE A 7 1.74 -6.90 -2.60
N GLY A 8 0.54 -7.38 -2.27
CA GLY A 8 -0.27 -8.16 -3.20
C GLY A 8 -1.24 -7.22 -3.90
N ILE A 9 -1.16 -7.13 -5.22
CA ILE A 9 -1.98 -6.21 -5.99
C ILE A 9 -2.87 -6.98 -6.96
N THR A 10 -4.15 -6.61 -7.03
CA THR A 10 -5.07 -7.23 -7.99
C THR A 10 -4.60 -6.95 -9.42
N TRP A 11 -4.44 -8.02 -10.19
CA TRP A 11 -3.92 -8.02 -11.56
C TRP A 11 -2.46 -7.54 -11.71
N GLU A 12 -1.63 -7.61 -10.66
CA GLU A 12 -0.23 -7.13 -10.69
C GLU A 12 0.63 -7.74 -11.81
N ASN A 13 0.34 -8.98 -12.20
CA ASN A 13 1.10 -9.72 -13.21
C ASN A 13 0.66 -9.39 -14.66
N ASP A 14 -0.32 -8.51 -14.82
CA ASP A 14 -0.84 -8.10 -16.12
C ASP A 14 -0.39 -6.67 -16.45
N THR A 15 0.52 -6.58 -17.42
CA THR A 15 1.13 -5.32 -17.84
C THR A 15 0.16 -4.33 -18.47
N ARG A 16 -1.07 -4.75 -18.78
CA ARG A 16 -2.16 -3.87 -19.22
C ARG A 16 -2.68 -2.99 -18.08
N TYR A 17 -2.52 -3.44 -16.83
CA TYR A 17 -3.04 -2.75 -15.65
C TYR A 17 -1.93 -2.19 -14.77
N TRP A 18 -0.77 -2.84 -14.72
CA TRP A 18 0.33 -2.42 -13.87
C TRP A 18 1.71 -2.58 -14.52
N ILE A 19 2.59 -1.60 -14.34
CA ILE A 19 3.95 -1.63 -14.88
C ILE A 19 4.96 -1.42 -13.75
N TRP A 20 6.05 -2.19 -13.79
CA TRP A 20 7.21 -1.99 -12.91
C TRP A 20 8.13 -0.95 -13.52
N LEU A 21 8.52 0.05 -12.73
CA LEU A 21 9.44 1.11 -13.12
C LEU A 21 10.61 1.16 -12.15
N SER A 22 11.78 1.53 -12.65
CA SER A 22 12.93 1.88 -11.82
C SER A 22 13.02 3.40 -11.75
N ILE A 23 12.90 3.97 -10.55
CA ILE A 23 13.12 5.39 -10.33
C ILE A 23 14.45 5.62 -9.61
N THR A 24 15.24 6.54 -10.14
CA THR A 24 16.45 7.00 -9.49
C THR A 24 16.10 8.03 -8.43
N LYS A 25 16.53 7.83 -7.19
CA LYS A 25 16.43 8.83 -6.13
C LYS A 25 17.82 9.29 -5.70
N PRO A 26 18.02 10.61 -5.55
CA PRO A 26 19.23 11.13 -4.94
C PRO A 26 19.39 10.56 -3.53
N SER A 27 20.56 10.02 -3.21
CA SER A 27 20.90 9.58 -1.85
C SER A 27 22.29 10.05 -1.44
N PRO A 28 22.57 10.17 -0.13
CA PRO A 28 23.87 10.64 0.37
C PRO A 28 25.06 9.76 -0.07
N SER A 29 24.80 8.48 -0.40
CA SER A 29 25.80 7.49 -0.82
C SER A 29 25.86 7.27 -2.33
N GLY A 30 25.24 8.17 -3.11
CA GLY A 30 25.06 8.02 -4.56
C GLY A 30 23.61 7.71 -4.92
N ASP A 31 23.26 7.84 -6.19
CA ASP A 31 21.90 7.62 -6.67
C ASP A 31 21.46 6.17 -6.44
N ALA A 32 20.30 5.99 -5.81
CA ALA A 32 19.72 4.68 -5.54
C ALA A 32 18.55 4.44 -6.50
N GLU A 33 18.59 3.31 -7.22
CA GLU A 33 17.46 2.83 -8.00
C GLU A 33 16.46 2.12 -7.08
N ILE A 34 15.19 2.48 -7.22
CA ILE A 34 14.09 1.88 -6.48
C ILE A 34 13.06 1.39 -7.47
N GLU A 35 12.75 0.10 -7.41
CA GLU A 35 11.60 -0.45 -8.11
C GLU A 35 10.30 0.08 -7.51
N VAL A 36 9.43 0.61 -8.36
CA VAL A 36 8.11 1.11 -8.02
C VAL A 36 7.07 0.53 -8.97
N HIS A 37 5.81 0.58 -8.55
CA HIS A 37 4.72 0.03 -9.34
C HIS A 37 3.75 1.13 -9.76
N GLU A 38 3.58 1.29 -11.07
CA GLU A 38 2.65 2.26 -11.66
C GLU A 38 1.34 1.58 -12.10
N LEU A 39 0.23 2.21 -11.75
CA LEU A 39 -1.11 1.87 -12.21
C LEU A 39 -1.37 2.45 -13.60
N VAL A 40 -1.52 1.58 -14.59
CA VAL A 40 -1.77 1.97 -15.99
C VAL A 40 -3.19 2.50 -16.16
N ASN A 41 -4.22 1.70 -15.87
CA ASN A 41 -5.61 2.12 -15.87
C ASN A 41 -6.54 1.01 -15.36
N VAL A 42 -7.32 1.25 -14.30
CA VAL A 42 -8.31 0.28 -13.79
C VAL A 42 -9.56 0.98 -13.25
N CYS A 43 -10.71 0.31 -13.28
CA CYS A 43 -11.93 0.72 -12.57
C CYS A 43 -12.14 0.00 -11.24
N TRP A 44 -11.30 -0.99 -10.92
CA TRP A 44 -11.31 -1.76 -9.69
C TRP A 44 -9.88 -1.78 -9.15
N LEU A 45 -9.68 -1.28 -7.94
CA LEU A 45 -8.36 -1.19 -7.32
C LEU A 45 -8.35 -1.94 -6.00
N THR A 46 -7.48 -2.95 -5.84
CA THR A 46 -7.14 -3.52 -4.52
C THR A 46 -5.63 -3.67 -4.39
N ILE A 47 -5.07 -3.09 -3.32
CA ILE A 47 -3.67 -3.22 -2.93
C ILE A 47 -3.66 -3.73 -1.49
N HIS A 48 -3.02 -4.85 -1.25
CA HIS A 48 -2.84 -5.44 0.08
C HIS A 48 -1.39 -5.32 0.51
N GLY A 49 -1.17 -4.91 1.75
CA GLY A 49 0.11 -5.14 2.41
C GLY A 49 -0.07 -5.87 3.73
N LYS A 50 0.97 -6.59 4.10
CA LYS A 50 0.99 -7.47 5.26
C LYS A 50 2.07 -7.03 6.23
N LEU A 51 1.76 -7.13 7.52
CA LEU A 51 2.64 -6.74 8.61
C LEU A 51 2.61 -7.81 9.70
N GLU A 52 3.74 -8.45 9.94
CA GLU A 52 3.89 -9.34 11.08
C GLU A 52 3.82 -8.55 12.40
N ILE A 53 2.85 -8.90 13.26
CA ILE A 53 2.64 -8.21 14.56
C ILE A 53 3.83 -8.44 15.49
N SER A 54 4.52 -9.57 15.38
CA SER A 54 5.73 -9.90 16.15
C SER A 54 6.86 -8.88 15.97
N ARG A 55 6.82 -8.08 14.90
CA ARG A 55 7.78 -7.01 14.63
C ARG A 55 7.43 -5.69 15.33
N LEU A 56 6.28 -5.64 16.00
CA LEU A 56 5.79 -4.47 16.73
C LEU A 56 6.03 -4.63 18.23
N SER A 57 6.29 -3.51 18.89
CA SER A 57 6.43 -3.45 20.34
C SER A 57 5.05 -3.38 21.00
N PRO A 58 4.77 -4.25 22.00
CA PRO A 58 3.51 -4.20 22.73
C PRO A 58 3.26 -2.83 23.39
N GLY A 59 2.00 -2.41 23.43
CA GLY A 59 1.60 -1.15 24.07
C GLY A 59 1.96 0.13 23.31
N VAL A 60 2.56 0.02 22.12
CA VAL A 60 2.88 1.16 21.26
C VAL A 60 1.82 1.33 20.18
N ASN A 61 1.35 2.56 19.99
CA ASN A 61 0.50 2.89 18.86
C ASN A 61 1.35 3.05 17.61
N TYR A 62 0.97 2.37 16.53
CA TYR A 62 1.66 2.47 15.24
C TYR A 62 0.77 3.18 14.21
N GLU A 63 1.41 3.82 13.25
CA GLU A 63 0.76 4.32 12.03
C GLU A 63 1.41 3.69 10.80
N VAL A 64 0.59 3.50 9.76
CA VAL A 64 1.01 3.06 8.43
C VAL A 64 0.94 4.25 7.50
N VAL A 65 2.08 4.66 6.93
CA VAL A 65 2.21 5.79 6.02
C VAL A 65 2.54 5.25 4.63
N PHE A 66 1.61 5.37 3.69
CA PHE A 66 1.86 5.03 2.30
C PHE A 66 2.64 6.15 1.62
N ILE A 67 3.67 5.77 0.85
CA ILE A 67 4.44 6.69 0.02
C ILE A 67 3.99 6.46 -1.42
N VAL A 68 3.29 7.44 -1.96
CA VAL A 68 2.73 7.39 -3.31
C VAL A 68 3.10 8.63 -4.11
N MET A 69 2.99 8.54 -5.43
CA MET A 69 2.99 9.68 -6.34
C MET A 69 1.86 9.54 -7.35
N LEU A 70 1.43 10.67 -7.91
CA LEU A 70 0.57 10.71 -9.08
C LEU A 70 1.40 11.22 -10.27
N GLN A 71 1.32 10.51 -11.39
CA GLN A 71 1.90 10.95 -12.66
C GLN A 71 1.16 12.20 -13.19
N GLU A 72 1.82 12.93 -14.10
CA GLU A 72 1.26 14.14 -14.69
C GLU A 72 -0.06 13.89 -15.44
N ASP A 73 -0.19 12.74 -16.10
CA ASP A 73 -1.39 12.32 -16.83
C ASP A 73 -2.38 11.49 -15.99
N SER A 74 -2.23 11.53 -14.66
CA SER A 74 -3.11 10.81 -13.74
C SER A 74 -4.54 11.36 -13.70
N TYR A 75 -5.51 10.48 -13.49
CA TYR A 75 -6.92 10.85 -13.35
C TYR A 75 -7.69 9.84 -12.49
N GLY A 76 -8.91 10.19 -12.11
CA GLY A 76 -9.81 9.31 -11.36
C GLY A 76 -9.62 9.32 -9.84
N TRP A 77 -8.74 10.18 -9.32
CA TRP A 77 -8.40 10.31 -7.89
C TRP A 77 -9.27 11.33 -7.12
N SER A 78 -10.23 11.96 -7.80
CA SER A 78 -11.27 12.78 -7.13
C SER A 78 -12.26 11.91 -6.36
N VAL A 79 -12.39 10.63 -6.73
CA VAL A 79 -13.10 9.63 -5.96
C VAL A 79 -12.14 9.02 -4.94
N PRO A 80 -12.40 9.13 -3.63
CA PRO A 80 -11.52 8.60 -2.61
C PRO A 80 -11.44 7.07 -2.68
N VAL A 81 -10.33 6.54 -2.21
CA VAL A 81 -10.13 5.10 -1.96
C VAL A 81 -10.29 4.83 -0.47
N ASP A 82 -10.75 3.62 -0.14
CA ASP A 82 -10.86 3.17 1.23
C ASP A 82 -9.51 2.66 1.74
N LEU A 83 -9.20 2.98 3.00
CA LEU A 83 -8.04 2.47 3.73
C LEU A 83 -8.53 1.62 4.90
N CYS A 84 -8.36 0.31 4.78
CA CYS A 84 -8.83 -0.65 5.78
C CYS A 84 -7.65 -1.32 6.49
N LEU A 85 -7.81 -1.57 7.79
CA LEU A 85 -6.94 -2.43 8.57
C LEU A 85 -7.72 -3.70 8.95
N GLU A 86 -7.20 -4.85 8.53
CA GLU A 86 -7.81 -6.14 8.79
C GLU A 86 -6.91 -6.97 9.71
N PHE A 87 -7.47 -7.43 10.83
CA PHE A 87 -6.83 -8.41 11.69
C PHE A 87 -7.15 -9.84 11.23
N PRO A 88 -6.34 -10.84 11.60
CA PRO A 88 -6.57 -12.25 11.26
C PRO A 88 -7.96 -12.78 11.64
N ASN A 89 -8.59 -12.15 12.64
CA ASN A 89 -9.90 -12.52 13.15
C ASN A 89 -11.08 -11.92 12.35
N GLY A 90 -10.80 -11.21 11.24
CA GLY A 90 -11.82 -10.56 10.40
C GLY A 90 -12.46 -9.30 11.01
N LYS A 91 -11.93 -8.80 12.14
CA LYS A 91 -12.40 -7.53 12.73
C LYS A 91 -11.74 -6.35 12.03
N ILE A 92 -12.58 -5.43 11.56
CA ILE A 92 -12.22 -4.07 11.15
C ILE A 92 -12.30 -3.20 12.43
N LEU A 93 -11.26 -2.43 12.75
CA LEU A 93 -10.98 -1.85 14.08
C LEU A 93 -12.18 -1.32 14.90
N ILE A 94 -12.54 -2.03 15.98
CA ILE A 94 -12.68 -1.52 17.37
C ILE A 94 -12.31 -2.66 18.37
N GLN A 95 -11.03 -2.93 18.68
CA GLN A 95 -10.51 -3.47 19.97
C GLN A 95 -9.07 -4.05 19.90
N LYS A 96 -8.45 -4.22 21.07
CA LYS A 96 -7.06 -4.67 21.28
C LYS A 96 -6.82 -6.11 20.80
N PRO A 97 -5.67 -6.41 20.15
CA PRO A 97 -5.30 -7.77 19.74
C PRO A 97 -5.04 -8.69 20.94
N GLY A 98 -5.39 -9.98 20.81
CA GLY A 98 -5.00 -11.05 21.72
C GLY A 98 -3.74 -11.80 21.25
N ASP A 99 -3.13 -12.58 22.14
CA ASP A 99 -1.78 -13.18 22.03
C ASP A 99 -1.54 -14.24 20.92
N GLN A 100 -2.43 -14.37 19.92
CA GLN A 100 -2.28 -15.39 18.85
C GLN A 100 -2.30 -14.84 17.41
N GLU A 101 -2.33 -13.53 17.22
CA GLU A 101 -2.38 -12.93 15.89
C GLU A 101 -0.97 -12.72 15.32
N LYS A 102 -0.67 -13.33 14.17
CA LYS A 102 0.67 -13.29 13.57
C LYS A 102 0.84 -12.14 12.57
N GLU A 103 -0.21 -11.73 11.86
CA GLU A 103 -0.12 -10.79 10.73
C GLU A 103 -1.33 -9.85 10.68
N VAL A 104 -1.12 -8.55 10.45
CA VAL A 104 -2.18 -7.57 10.16
C VAL A 104 -2.08 -7.20 8.69
N SER A 105 -3.23 -7.12 8.03
CA SER A 105 -3.32 -6.63 6.66
C SER A 105 -3.77 -5.17 6.66
N PHE A 106 -3.20 -4.38 5.77
CA PHE A 106 -3.72 -3.07 5.41
C PHE A 106 -4.08 -3.07 3.93
N ILE A 107 -5.21 -2.49 3.60
CA ILE A 107 -5.81 -2.58 2.27
C ILE A 107 -6.13 -1.19 1.77
N ILE A 108 -5.75 -0.91 0.52
CA ILE A 108 -6.26 0.21 -0.25
C ILE A 108 -7.23 -0.34 -1.28
N SER A 109 -8.48 0.11 -1.26
CA SER A 109 -9.53 -0.45 -2.13
C SER A 109 -10.47 0.59 -2.73
N GLU A 110 -10.94 0.35 -3.94
CA GLU A 110 -12.11 1.00 -4.52
C GLU A 110 -12.80 0.05 -5.51
N HIS A 111 -14.05 -0.30 -5.20
CA HIS A 111 -14.83 -1.31 -5.94
C HIS A 111 -16.23 -0.84 -6.29
N GLU A 112 -16.81 0.03 -5.47
CA GLU A 112 -18.25 0.30 -5.52
C GLU A 112 -18.64 1.25 -6.64
N LYS A 113 -17.80 2.24 -6.95
CA LYS A 113 -18.12 3.28 -7.93
C LYS A 113 -17.62 2.92 -9.32
N LEU A 114 -16.78 1.88 -9.43
CA LEU A 114 -16.17 1.43 -10.68
C LEU A 114 -15.51 2.60 -11.44
N ASN A 115 -14.90 3.52 -10.70
CA ASN A 115 -14.36 4.74 -11.27
C ASN A 115 -12.98 4.46 -11.86
N TRP A 116 -12.82 4.66 -13.17
CA TRP A 116 -11.52 4.50 -13.83
C TRP A 116 -10.47 5.44 -13.25
N LYS A 117 -9.28 4.91 -12.96
CA LYS A 117 -8.16 5.61 -12.36
C LYS A 117 -6.83 5.12 -12.91
N LYS A 118 -5.90 6.07 -13.05
CA LYS A 118 -4.60 5.92 -13.71
C LYS A 118 -3.52 6.72 -12.99
N GLY A 119 -2.27 6.26 -13.09
CA GLY A 119 -1.09 7.07 -12.83
C GLY A 119 -0.65 7.10 -11.37
N LEU A 120 -1.20 6.22 -10.52
CA LEU A 120 -0.69 6.03 -9.17
C LEU A 120 0.60 5.24 -9.22
N VAL A 121 1.66 5.80 -8.62
CA VAL A 121 2.93 5.12 -8.40
C VAL A 121 3.09 4.81 -6.92
N ILE A 122 3.18 3.53 -6.58
CA ILE A 122 3.40 3.07 -5.21
C ILE A 122 4.90 2.93 -4.97
N LYS A 123 5.44 3.73 -4.05
CA LYS A 123 6.85 3.66 -3.64
C LYS A 123 7.10 2.74 -2.44
N GLY A 124 6.06 2.44 -1.66
CA GLY A 124 6.15 1.64 -0.45
C GLY A 124 5.25 2.12 0.67
N ALA A 125 5.38 1.49 1.83
CA ALA A 125 4.71 1.90 3.06
C ALA A 125 5.69 1.90 4.24
N ILE A 126 5.51 2.81 5.18
CA ILE A 126 6.29 2.87 6.41
C ILE A 126 5.36 2.58 7.58
N VAL A 127 5.74 1.59 8.39
CA VAL A 127 5.13 1.34 9.69
C VAL A 127 6.05 1.93 10.75
N ARG A 128 5.52 2.84 11.58
CA ARG A 128 6.32 3.51 12.61
C ARG A 128 5.49 3.79 13.86
N PRO A 129 6.13 3.89 15.04
CA PRO A 129 5.46 4.38 16.25
C PRO A 129 4.87 5.77 15.99
N LYS A 130 3.61 5.95 16.38
CA LYS A 130 2.94 7.25 16.39
C LYS A 130 3.45 8.03 17.59
N LYS A 131 4.08 9.18 17.33
CA LYS A 131 4.54 10.11 18.36
C LYS A 131 3.37 10.81 19.03
#